data_AF-A0AAU2I6X4-F1
#
_entry.id   AF-A0AAU2I6X4-F1
#
_cell.length_a   1.000
_cell.length_b   1.000
_cell.length_c   1.000
_cell.angle_alpha   90.00
_cell.angle_beta   90.00
_cell.angle_gamma   90.00
#
_symmetry.space_group_name_H-M   'P 1'
#
loop_
_entity.id
_entity.type
_entity.pdbx_description
1 polymer ?
#
loop_
_entity_poly.entity_id
_entity_poly.type
_entity_poly.pdbx_seq_one_letter_code
_entity_poly.pdbx_strand_id
1 'polypeptide(L)'
;MSTDYATLVSAIILGSLAAGTVRTYNLVRKWTNVYTDAARTITEARGRAIEAIRGGNQPDPDDLQTVVDTLNVPRILLLPTLRTNFLVMPWIGLCGILIIVQIDILRWMAVAKPAADPGLARLSFYVASAAVILLVAEGVIRAVAHAFTHAIETGKMLNSAKIEENRAWWDALSQHIQNDSSDNSPTNQPNL
;
A
#
# COMPACT_ATOMS: atom_id res chain seq x y z
N MET A 1 -8.81 -16.62 38.25
CA MET A 1 -7.56 -16.18 37.61
C MET A 1 -6.39 -16.45 38.57
N SER A 2 -5.29 -17.08 38.13
CA SER A 2 -4.06 -17.22 38.94
C SER A 2 -3.06 -16.13 38.57
N THR A 3 -2.10 -15.83 39.44
CA THR A 3 -1.06 -14.81 39.21
C THR A 3 -0.22 -15.13 37.98
N ASP A 4 0.25 -16.37 37.85
CA ASP A 4 1.02 -16.82 36.67
C ASP A 4 0.24 -16.66 35.37
N TYR A 5 -1.05 -16.99 35.40
CA TYR A 5 -1.94 -16.83 34.25
C TYR A 5 -2.12 -15.35 33.89
N ALA A 6 -2.29 -14.48 34.89
CA ALA A 6 -2.41 -13.03 34.68
C ALA A 6 -1.14 -12.45 34.04
N THR A 7 0.04 -12.84 34.52
CA THR A 7 1.32 -12.39 33.95
C THR A 7 1.50 -12.86 32.50
N LEU A 8 1.18 -14.12 32.20
CA LEU A 8 1.28 -14.66 30.84
C LEU A 8 0.32 -13.92 29.89
N VAL A 9 -0.94 -13.74 30.28
CA VAL A 9 -1.92 -13.05 29.44
C VAL A 9 -1.55 -11.59 29.23
N SER A 10 -1.08 -10.90 30.27
CA SER A 10 -0.58 -9.53 30.15
C SER A 10 0.62 -9.40 29.21
N ALA A 11 1.54 -10.36 29.21
CA ALA A 11 2.68 -10.35 28.28
C ALA A 11 2.21 -10.47 26.82
N ILE A 12 1.22 -11.34 26.55
CA ILE A 12 0.63 -11.49 25.22
C ILE A 12 -0.10 -10.21 24.79
N ILE A 13 -0.90 -9.63 25.69
CA ILE A 13 -1.61 -8.37 25.43
C ILE A 13 -0.61 -7.25 25.13
N LEU A 14 0.43 -7.08 25.94
CA LEU A 14 1.46 -6.06 25.71
C LEU A 14 2.24 -6.28 24.41
N GLY A 15 2.60 -7.53 24.11
CA GLY A 15 3.28 -7.88 22.86
C GLY A 15 2.43 -7.56 21.62
N SER A 16 1.13 -7.89 21.66
CA SER A 16 0.20 -7.57 20.56
C SER A 16 0.00 -6.05 20.40
N LEU A 17 -0.12 -5.30 21.49
CA LEU A 17 -0.17 -3.83 21.48
C LEU A 17 1.10 -3.21 20.90
N ALA A 18 2.28 -3.69 21.28
CA ALA A 18 3.56 -3.21 20.74
C ALA A 18 3.65 -3.46 19.23
N ALA A 19 3.32 -4.67 18.77
CA ALA A 19 3.26 -4.99 17.35
C ALA A 19 2.27 -4.11 16.60
N GLY A 20 1.11 -3.83 17.21
CA GLY A 20 0.10 -2.91 16.68
C GLY A 20 0.62 -1.49 16.53
N THR A 21 1.30 -0.95 17.54
CA THR A 21 1.86 0.40 17.54
C THR A 21 2.90 0.60 16.43
N VAL A 22 3.82 -0.35 16.26
CA VAL A 22 4.83 -0.30 15.17
C VAL A 22 4.16 -0.27 13.80
N ARG A 23 3.09 -1.05 13.61
CA ARG A 23 2.33 -1.08 12.36
C ARG A 23 1.60 0.23 12.09
N THR A 24 0.89 0.76 13.09
CA THR A 24 0.18 2.04 12.98
C THR A 24 1.14 3.18 12.68
N TYR A 25 2.30 3.22 13.36
CA TYR A 25 3.33 4.22 13.10
C TYR A 25 3.82 4.18 11.65
N ASN A 26 4.14 2.99 11.12
CA ASN A 26 4.59 2.86 9.74
C ASN A 26 3.50 3.23 8.72
N LEU A 27 2.24 2.93 9.01
CA LEU A 27 1.11 3.31 8.17
C LEU A 27 0.93 4.83 8.14
N VAL A 28 0.90 5.46 9.31
CA VAL A 28 0.79 6.92 9.46
C VAL A 28 1.95 7.60 8.76
N ARG A 29 3.19 7.14 8.98
CA ARG A 29 4.39 7.70 8.33
C ARG A 29 4.30 7.64 6.81
N LYS A 30 3.88 6.50 6.23
CA LYS A 30 3.68 6.38 4.78
C LYS A 30 2.60 7.33 4.28
N TRP A 31 1.49 7.42 5.00
CA TRP A 31 0.40 8.34 4.68
C TRP A 31 0.87 9.80 4.72
N THR A 32 1.56 10.20 5.78
CA THR A 32 2.10 11.54 5.92
C THR A 32 3.07 11.86 4.80
N ASN A 33 4.02 10.96 4.49
CA ASN A 33 4.99 11.18 3.41
C ASN A 33 4.31 11.40 2.06
N VAL A 34 3.32 10.57 1.71
CA VAL A 34 2.59 10.72 0.44
C VAL A 34 1.79 12.01 0.39
N TYR A 35 1.16 12.40 1.51
CA TYR A 35 0.46 13.68 1.61
C TYR A 35 1.39 14.88 1.54
N THR A 36 2.55 14.82 2.21
CA THR A 36 3.54 15.91 2.17
C THR A 36 4.17 16.04 0.80
N ASP A 37 4.46 14.92 0.13
CA ASP A 37 4.99 14.93 -1.22
C ASP A 37 3.96 15.53 -2.18
N ALA A 38 2.71 15.07 -2.15
CA ALA A 38 1.63 15.62 -2.98
C ALA A 38 1.37 17.11 -2.69
N ALA A 39 1.38 17.52 -1.42
CA ALA A 39 1.23 18.92 -1.05
C ALA A 39 2.37 19.78 -1.59
N ARG A 40 3.60 19.27 -1.54
CA ARG A 40 4.79 19.95 -2.07
C ARG A 40 4.69 20.11 -3.58
N THR A 41 4.35 19.07 -4.33
CA THR A 41 4.16 19.15 -5.79
C THR A 41 3.08 20.16 -6.16
N ILE A 42 1.98 20.22 -5.40
CA ILE A 42 0.91 21.21 -5.59
C ILE A 42 1.41 22.63 -5.34
N THR A 43 2.14 22.89 -4.25
CA THR A 43 2.66 24.23 -3.98
C THR A 43 3.69 24.68 -5.00
N GLU A 44 4.55 23.77 -5.48
CA GLU A 44 5.55 24.07 -6.50
C GLU A 44 4.88 24.37 -7.85
N ALA A 45 3.91 23.55 -8.29
CA ALA A 45 3.15 23.79 -9.52
C ALA A 45 2.30 25.07 -9.44
N ARG A 46 1.68 25.34 -8.29
CA ARG A 46 0.89 26.56 -8.07
C ARG A 46 1.78 27.81 -8.02
N GLY A 47 2.99 27.69 -7.47
CA GLY A 47 3.99 28.75 -7.49
C GLY A 47 4.38 29.15 -8.92
N ARG A 48 4.72 28.16 -9.76
CA ARG A 48 5.06 28.36 -11.18
C ARG A 48 3.91 28.99 -11.97
N ALA A 49 2.67 28.52 -11.75
CA ALA A 49 1.49 29.10 -12.40
C ALA A 49 1.24 30.56 -11.99
N ILE A 50 1.41 30.90 -10.70
CA ILE A 50 1.25 32.28 -10.21
C ILE A 50 2.34 33.21 -10.74
N GLU A 51 3.59 32.74 -10.84
CA GLU A 51 4.69 33.49 -11.43
C GLU A 51 4.51 33.73 -12.93
N ALA A 52 4.01 32.74 -13.68
CA ALA A 52 3.66 32.91 -15.09
C ALA A 52 2.58 33.98 -15.29
N ILE A 53 1.51 33.95 -14.46
CA ILE A 53 0.42 34.93 -14.50
C ILE A 53 0.93 36.33 -14.11
N ARG A 54 1.79 36.46 -13.10
CA ARG A 54 2.41 37.74 -12.72
C ARG A 54 3.35 38.28 -13.79
N GLY A 55 4.01 37.40 -14.55
CA GLY A 55 4.82 37.75 -15.71
C GLY A 55 4.02 38.11 -16.96
N GLY A 56 2.68 38.03 -16.92
CA GLY A 56 1.81 38.27 -18.08
C GLY A 56 1.83 37.13 -19.12
N ASN A 57 2.42 35.99 -18.79
CA ASN A 57 2.51 34.82 -19.65
C ASN A 57 1.38 33.83 -19.36
N GLN A 58 0.99 33.07 -20.38
CA GLN A 58 -0.01 32.02 -20.22
C GLN A 58 0.64 30.82 -19.50
N PRO A 59 0.04 30.31 -18.40
CA PRO A 59 0.61 29.20 -17.65
C PRO A 59 0.59 27.91 -18.49
N ASP A 60 1.63 27.09 -18.28
CA ASP A 60 1.82 25.84 -19.02
C ASP A 60 0.65 24.87 -18.75
N PRO A 61 0.00 24.31 -19.80
CA PRO A 61 -1.07 23.34 -19.63
C PRO A 61 -0.66 22.13 -18.77
N ASP A 62 0.60 21.72 -18.79
CA ASP A 62 1.10 20.60 -17.99
C ASP A 62 1.13 20.93 -16.47
N ASP A 63 1.38 22.18 -16.09
CA ASP A 63 1.32 22.61 -14.68
C ASP A 63 -0.14 22.69 -14.19
N LEU A 64 -1.08 23.09 -15.04
CA LEU A 64 -2.52 23.05 -14.72
C LEU A 64 -3.05 21.61 -14.61
N GLN A 65 -2.63 20.74 -15.52
CA GLN A 65 -3.03 19.34 -15.52
C GLN A 65 -2.45 18.60 -14.32
N THR A 66 -1.21 18.92 -13.92
CA THR A 66 -0.60 18.42 -12.68
C THR A 66 -1.42 18.84 -11.46
N VAL A 67 -1.92 20.09 -11.38
CA VAL A 67 -2.78 20.53 -10.28
C VAL A 67 -4.11 19.77 -10.25
N VAL A 68 -4.74 19.53 -11.41
CA VAL A 68 -6.01 18.78 -11.54
C VAL A 68 -5.83 17.30 -11.19
N ASP A 69 -4.76 16.67 -11.69
CA ASP A 69 -4.47 15.27 -11.40
C ASP A 69 -4.09 15.08 -9.93
N THR A 70 -3.33 15.99 -9.34
CA THR A 70 -2.98 15.93 -7.91
C THR A 70 -4.16 16.25 -6.98
N LEU A 71 -5.16 17.01 -7.44
CA LEU A 71 -6.47 17.14 -6.76
C LEU A 71 -7.31 15.86 -6.85
N ASN A 72 -7.09 15.02 -7.86
CA ASN A 72 -7.70 13.69 -8.01
C ASN A 72 -6.92 12.56 -7.32
N VAL A 73 -5.64 12.77 -6.99
CA VAL A 73 -4.79 11.85 -6.21
C VAL A 73 -5.44 11.37 -4.90
N PRO A 74 -6.13 12.18 -4.07
CA PRO A 74 -6.83 11.66 -2.90
C PRO A 74 -7.81 10.56 -3.29
N ARG A 75 -8.52 10.67 -4.42
CA ARG A 75 -9.52 9.68 -4.87
C ARG A 75 -8.87 8.37 -5.35
N ILE A 76 -7.74 8.44 -6.05
CA ILE A 76 -7.03 7.28 -6.59
C ILE A 76 -6.24 6.54 -5.50
N LEU A 77 -5.71 7.25 -4.50
CA LEU A 77 -5.07 6.66 -3.32
C LEU A 77 -6.09 6.17 -2.28
N LEU A 78 -7.27 6.80 -2.19
CA LEU A 78 -8.32 6.39 -1.25
C LEU A 78 -8.86 4.99 -1.55
N LEU A 79 -9.03 4.59 -2.80
CA LEU A 79 -9.59 3.26 -3.14
C LEU A 79 -8.76 2.07 -2.61
N PRO A 80 -7.43 1.98 -2.85
CA PRO A 80 -6.61 0.92 -2.29
C PRO A 80 -6.41 1.09 -0.77
N THR A 81 -6.38 2.32 -0.27
CA THR A 81 -6.28 2.57 1.17
C THR A 81 -7.56 2.16 1.91
N LEU A 82 -8.75 2.35 1.34
CA LEU A 82 -10.04 1.95 1.94
C LEU A 82 -10.12 0.44 2.16
N ARG A 83 -9.63 -0.37 1.21
CA ARG A 83 -9.59 -1.82 1.36
C ARG A 83 -8.61 -2.27 2.46
N THR A 84 -7.54 -1.51 2.67
CA THR A 84 -6.57 -1.74 3.75
C THR A 84 -7.09 -1.20 5.09
N ASN A 85 -7.82 -0.08 5.08
CA ASN A 85 -8.45 0.55 6.26
C ASN A 85 -9.56 -0.31 6.87
N PHE A 86 -10.20 -1.17 6.07
CA PHE A 86 -11.19 -2.13 6.57
C PHE A 86 -10.60 -3.13 7.59
N LEU A 87 -9.30 -3.42 7.51
CA LEU A 87 -8.59 -4.24 8.51
C LEU A 87 -8.02 -3.38 9.65
N VAL A 88 -7.73 -2.10 9.41
CA VAL A 88 -7.20 -1.17 10.42
C VAL A 88 -8.27 -0.80 11.46
N MET A 89 -9.53 -0.60 11.04
CA MET A 89 -10.63 -0.25 11.95
C MET A 89 -10.89 -1.32 13.04
N PRO A 90 -11.04 -2.62 12.68
CA PRO A 90 -11.14 -3.69 13.66
C PRO A 90 -9.93 -3.78 14.59
N TRP A 91 -8.73 -3.53 14.06
CA TRP A 91 -7.50 -3.56 14.85
C TRP A 91 -7.45 -2.43 15.90
N ILE A 92 -7.84 -1.20 15.53
CA ILE A 92 -7.92 -0.08 16.47
C ILE A 92 -8.94 -0.38 17.59
N GLY A 93 -10.12 -0.91 17.22
CA GLY A 93 -11.12 -1.34 18.19
C GLY A 93 -10.58 -2.41 19.15
N LEU A 94 -9.88 -3.41 18.60
CA LEU A 94 -9.26 -4.48 19.38
C LEU A 94 -8.16 -3.97 20.32
N CYS A 95 -7.32 -3.03 19.88
CA CYS A 95 -6.34 -2.36 20.73
C CYS A 95 -6.99 -1.63 21.91
N GLY A 96 -8.12 -0.96 21.69
CA GLY A 96 -8.90 -0.34 22.77
C GLY A 96 -9.38 -1.35 23.80
N ILE A 97 -9.94 -2.48 23.33
CA ILE A 97 -10.38 -3.58 24.21
C ILE A 97 -9.20 -4.18 24.99
N LEU A 98 -8.07 -4.42 24.32
CA LEU A 98 -6.84 -4.92 24.94
C LEU A 98 -6.35 -4.02 26.08
N ILE A 99 -6.40 -2.70 25.90
CA ILE A 99 -6.04 -1.72 26.94
C ILE A 99 -6.98 -1.81 28.14
N ILE A 100 -8.30 -1.87 27.90
CA ILE A 100 -9.29 -1.98 28.97
C ILE A 100 -9.05 -3.26 29.79
N VAL A 101 -8.90 -4.41 29.11
CA VAL A 101 -8.63 -5.69 29.76
C VAL A 101 -7.31 -5.66 30.52
N GLN A 102 -6.27 -5.03 29.98
CA GLN A 102 -4.99 -4.91 30.67
C GLN A 102 -5.11 -4.06 31.94
N ILE A 103 -5.88 -2.98 31.91
CA ILE A 103 -6.17 -2.16 33.10
C ILE A 103 -6.92 -2.98 34.15
N ASP A 104 -7.90 -3.77 33.74
CA ASP A 104 -8.68 -4.62 34.67
C ASP A 104 -7.82 -5.71 35.31
N ILE A 105 -6.92 -6.34 34.54
CA ILE A 105 -5.95 -7.31 35.07
C ILE A 105 -4.99 -6.65 36.05
N LEU A 106 -4.47 -5.45 35.74
CA LEU A 106 -3.59 -4.71 36.65
C LEU A 106 -4.29 -4.29 37.94
N ARG A 107 -5.55 -3.84 37.84
CA ARG A 107 -6.39 -3.53 39.01
C ARG A 107 -6.64 -4.76 39.86
N TRP A 108 -6.92 -5.91 39.24
CA TRP A 108 -7.09 -7.17 39.95
C TRP A 108 -5.80 -7.61 40.64
N MET A 109 -4.64 -7.51 39.98
CA MET A 109 -3.33 -7.85 40.57
C MET A 109 -2.89 -6.89 41.69
N ALA A 110 -3.35 -5.64 41.67
CA ALA A 110 -3.04 -4.66 42.71
C ALA A 110 -3.73 -4.96 44.06
N VAL A 111 -4.70 -5.88 44.09
CA VAL A 111 -5.38 -6.29 45.34
C VAL A 111 -4.53 -7.33 46.07
N ALA A 112 -4.20 -7.09 47.34
CA ALA A 112 -3.31 -7.94 48.14
C ALA A 112 -3.76 -9.42 48.28
N LYS A 113 -5.06 -9.69 48.10
CA LYS A 113 -5.67 -11.04 48.01
C LYS A 113 -6.82 -10.99 47.01
N PRO A 114 -6.55 -11.11 45.71
CA PRO A 114 -7.60 -11.04 44.71
C PRO A 114 -8.52 -12.24 44.85
N ALA A 115 -9.83 -12.03 44.89
CA ALA A 115 -10.77 -13.12 44.76
C ALA A 115 -10.63 -13.78 43.38
N ALA A 116 -10.81 -15.09 43.31
CA ALA A 116 -10.77 -15.80 42.05
C ALA A 116 -11.90 -15.32 41.13
N ASP A 117 -11.55 -14.56 40.09
CA ASP A 117 -12.50 -14.12 39.07
C ASP A 117 -12.37 -15.03 37.82
N PRO A 118 -13.34 -15.94 37.58
CA PRO A 118 -13.36 -16.76 36.37
C PRO A 118 -13.88 -15.99 35.15
N GLY A 119 -14.65 -14.93 35.33
CA GLY A 119 -15.17 -14.09 34.25
C GLY A 119 -14.05 -13.31 33.58
N LEU A 120 -13.22 -12.63 34.38
CA LEU A 120 -12.05 -11.91 33.88
C LEU A 120 -11.04 -12.84 33.18
N ALA A 121 -10.86 -14.06 33.71
CA ALA A 121 -9.98 -15.06 33.11
C ALA A 121 -10.45 -15.52 31.72
N ARG A 122 -11.76 -15.75 31.55
CA ARG A 122 -12.35 -16.11 30.24
C ARG A 122 -12.30 -14.96 29.26
N LEU A 123 -12.67 -13.76 29.69
CA LEU A 123 -12.68 -12.57 28.84
C LEU A 123 -11.27 -12.27 28.33
N SER A 124 -10.27 -12.28 29.22
CA SER A 124 -8.88 -12.06 28.86
C SER A 124 -8.32 -13.14 27.94
N PHE A 125 -8.75 -14.41 28.09
CA PHE A 125 -8.41 -15.49 27.16
C PHE A 125 -8.94 -15.22 25.74
N TYR A 126 -10.23 -14.88 25.62
CA TYR A 126 -10.85 -14.63 24.33
C TYR A 126 -10.23 -13.42 23.62
N VAL A 127 -10.00 -12.34 24.36
CA VAL A 127 -9.40 -11.12 23.82
C VAL A 127 -7.96 -11.35 23.39
N ALA A 128 -7.14 -12.04 24.19
CA ALA A 128 -5.77 -12.38 23.82
C ALA A 128 -5.72 -13.32 22.61
N SER A 129 -6.61 -14.33 22.56
CA SER A 129 -6.70 -15.26 21.43
C SER A 129 -7.12 -14.55 20.15
N ALA A 130 -8.12 -13.66 20.22
CA ALA A 130 -8.57 -12.85 19.10
C ALA A 130 -7.43 -11.96 18.58
N ALA A 131 -6.66 -11.33 19.48
CA ALA A 131 -5.50 -10.52 19.13
C ALA A 131 -4.45 -11.33 18.36
N VAL A 132 -4.08 -12.52 18.86
CA VAL A 132 -3.11 -13.39 18.18
C VAL A 132 -3.63 -13.85 16.82
N ILE A 133 -4.89 -14.30 16.73
CA ILE A 133 -5.50 -14.74 15.47
C ILE A 133 -5.48 -13.60 14.45
N LEU A 134 -5.86 -12.38 14.84
CA LEU A 134 -5.85 -11.24 13.92
C LEU A 134 -4.42 -10.91 13.46
N LEU A 135 -3.44 -10.97 14.37
CA LEU A 135 -2.03 -10.72 14.08
C LEU A 135 -1.47 -11.70 13.06
N VAL A 136 -1.80 -12.99 13.21
CA VAL A 136 -1.41 -14.07 12.30
C VAL A 136 -2.15 -13.93 10.96
N ALA A 137 -3.46 -13.75 10.98
CA ALA A 137 -4.26 -13.58 9.77
C ALA A 137 -3.76 -12.40 8.94
N GLU A 138 -3.45 -11.26 9.56
CA GLU A 138 -2.88 -10.10 8.88
C GLU A 138 -1.50 -10.42 8.27
N GLY A 139 -0.65 -11.15 8.98
CA GLY A 139 0.65 -11.60 8.48
C GLY A 139 0.52 -12.47 7.23
N VAL A 140 -0.39 -13.44 7.27
CA VAL A 140 -0.68 -14.34 6.14
C VAL A 140 -1.27 -13.55 4.97
N ILE A 141 -2.26 -12.69 5.20
CA ILE A 141 -2.89 -11.88 4.15
C ILE A 141 -1.86 -10.99 3.47
N ARG A 142 -0.96 -10.34 4.21
CA ARG A 142 0.11 -9.52 3.63
C ARG A 142 1.08 -10.35 2.79
N ALA A 143 1.52 -11.50 3.30
CA ALA A 143 2.42 -12.37 2.56
C ALA A 143 1.79 -12.84 1.24
N VAL A 144 0.53 -13.27 1.30
CA VAL A 144 -0.24 -13.69 0.12
C VAL A 144 -0.43 -12.52 -0.84
N ALA A 145 -0.84 -11.34 -0.36
CA ALA A 145 -1.02 -10.16 -1.19
C ALA A 145 0.29 -9.76 -1.89
N HIS A 146 1.41 -9.76 -1.17
CA HIS A 146 2.72 -9.41 -1.73
C HIS A 146 3.19 -10.44 -2.78
N ALA A 147 2.91 -11.72 -2.56
CA ALA A 147 3.19 -12.77 -3.53
C ALA A 147 2.34 -12.60 -4.81
N PHE A 148 1.04 -12.29 -4.65
CA PHE A 148 0.16 -12.03 -5.78
C PHE A 148 0.53 -10.77 -6.57
N THR A 149 0.88 -9.66 -5.90
CA THR A 149 1.28 -8.43 -6.59
C THR A 149 2.56 -8.63 -7.39
N HIS A 150 3.57 -9.31 -6.82
CA HIS A 150 4.77 -9.65 -7.57
C HIS A 150 4.48 -10.60 -8.73
N ALA A 151 3.66 -11.64 -8.54
CA ALA A 151 3.30 -12.54 -9.64
C ALA A 151 2.60 -11.79 -10.80
N ILE A 152 1.72 -10.83 -10.48
CA ILE A 152 1.04 -10.00 -11.48
C ILE A 152 2.02 -9.04 -12.19
N GLU A 153 2.93 -8.39 -11.45
CA GLU A 153 3.96 -7.53 -12.03
C GLU A 153 4.92 -8.30 -12.92
N THR A 154 5.43 -9.44 -12.46
CA THR A 154 6.28 -10.32 -13.26
C THR A 154 5.55 -10.81 -14.50
N GLY A 155 4.27 -11.18 -14.37
CA GLY A 155 3.43 -11.55 -15.51
C GLY A 155 3.23 -10.43 -16.52
N LYS A 156 3.03 -9.18 -16.06
CA LYS A 156 2.97 -8.00 -16.92
C LYS A 156 4.29 -7.74 -17.63
N MET A 157 5.43 -7.82 -16.94
CA MET A 157 6.75 -7.64 -17.55
C MET A 157 7.03 -8.67 -18.63
N LEU A 158 6.69 -9.94 -18.38
CA LEU A 158 6.78 -11.02 -19.37
C LEU A 158 5.90 -10.76 -20.60
N ASN A 159 4.69 -10.27 -20.39
CA ASN A 159 3.77 -9.97 -21.49
C ASN A 159 4.25 -8.76 -22.31
N SER A 160 4.76 -7.72 -21.65
CA SER A 160 5.36 -6.56 -22.33
C SER A 160 6.60 -6.94 -23.13
N ALA A 161 7.50 -7.75 -22.57
CA ALA A 161 8.68 -8.24 -23.27
C ALA A 161 8.29 -9.07 -24.51
N LYS A 162 7.27 -9.91 -24.39
CA LYS A 162 6.76 -10.72 -25.51
C LYS A 162 6.12 -9.87 -26.60
N ILE A 163 5.45 -8.76 -26.24
CA ILE A 163 4.89 -7.80 -27.20
C ILE A 163 6.02 -7.06 -27.94
N GLU A 164 7.07 -6.67 -27.23
CA GLU A 164 8.23 -5.97 -27.80
C GLU A 164 9.03 -6.87 -28.76
N GLU A 165 9.24 -8.14 -28.38
CA GLU A 165 9.86 -9.16 -29.24
C GLU A 165 9.02 -9.41 -30.50
N ASN A 166 7.70 -9.52 -30.38
CA ASN A 166 6.82 -9.66 -31.53
C ASN A 166 6.89 -8.43 -32.46
N ARG A 167 7.00 -7.23 -31.90
CA ARG A 167 7.10 -5.98 -32.67
C ARG A 167 8.40 -5.93 -33.47
N ALA A 168 9.52 -6.25 -32.83
CA ALA A 168 10.82 -6.31 -33.48
C ALA A 168 10.85 -7.34 -34.62
N TRP A 169 10.16 -8.47 -34.44
CA TRP A 169 10.04 -9.50 -35.49
C TRP A 169 9.25 -9.00 -36.70
N TRP A 170 8.12 -8.31 -36.48
CA TRP A 170 7.33 -7.71 -37.57
C TRP A 170 8.08 -6.59 -38.31
N ASP A 171 8.82 -5.76 -37.58
CA ASP A 171 9.65 -4.71 -38.18
C ASP A 171 10.74 -5.31 -39.07
N ALA A 172 11.44 -6.36 -38.60
CA ALA A 172 12.45 -7.07 -39.39
C ALA A 172 11.86 -7.73 -40.64
N LEU A 173 10.67 -8.34 -40.54
CA LEU A 173 9.97 -8.94 -41.67
C LEU A 173 9.58 -7.89 -42.72
N SER A 174 9.09 -6.74 -42.27
CA SER A 174 8.69 -5.64 -43.15
C SER A 174 9.87 -5.05 -43.93
N GLN A 175 11.04 -4.93 -43.29
CA GLN A 175 12.28 -4.48 -43.95
C GLN A 175 12.77 -5.48 -44.99
N HIS A 176 12.65 -6.79 -44.73
CA HIS A 176 13.08 -7.81 -45.69
C HIS A 176 12.21 -7.78 -46.96
N ILE A 177 10.89 -7.66 -46.80
CA ILE A 177 9.94 -7.56 -47.92
C ILE A 177 10.18 -6.28 -48.74
N GLN A 178 10.49 -5.15 -48.10
CA GLN A 178 10.80 -3.90 -48.81
C GLN A 178 12.10 -4.00 -49.62
N ASN A 179 13.15 -4.61 -49.06
CA ASN A 179 14.42 -4.77 -49.78
C ASN A 179 14.27 -5.68 -51.02
N ASP A 180 13.55 -6.81 -50.92
CA ASP A 180 13.29 -7.69 -52.07
C ASP A 180 12.45 -7.03 -53.18
N SER A 181 11.62 -6.05 -52.83
CA SER A 181 10.83 -5.30 -53.81
C SER A 181 11.66 -4.24 -54.56
N SER A 182 12.73 -3.73 -53.95
CA SER A 182 13.60 -2.70 -54.54
C SER A 182 14.59 -3.24 -55.58
N ASP A 183 15.00 -4.50 -55.44
CA ASP A 183 15.99 -5.16 -56.32
C ASP A 183 15.40 -5.67 -57.65
N ASN A 184 14.07 -5.61 -57.82
CA ASN A 184 13.37 -5.99 -59.05
C ASN A 184 13.02 -4.81 -59.96
N SER A 185 13.70 -3.67 -59.82
CA SER A 185 13.55 -2.56 -60.76
C SER A 185 14.12 -2.97 -62.12
N PRO A 186 13.31 -3.14 -63.19
CA PRO A 186 13.81 -3.56 -64.49
C PRO A 186 14.74 -2.47 -65.02
N THR A 187 16.02 -2.83 -65.14
CA THR A 187 17.06 -1.97 -65.68
C THR A 187 16.73 -1.75 -67.16
N ASN A 188 16.14 -0.60 -67.46
CA ASN A 188 15.83 -0.17 -68.81
C ASN A 188 17.15 0.08 -69.54
N GLN A 189 17.64 -0.92 -70.27
CA GLN A 189 18.80 -0.76 -71.15
C GLN A 189 18.41 0.15 -72.32
N PRO A 190 19.11 1.28 -72.55
CA PRO A 190 18.91 2.07 -73.74
C PRO A 190 19.52 1.36 -74.94
N ASN A 191 18.68 0.93 -75.89
CA ASN A 191 19.14 0.44 -77.18
C ASN A 191 19.65 1.61 -78.02
N LEU A 192 20.89 1.46 -78.50
CA LEU A 192 21.55 2.24 -79.55
C LEU A 192 21.11 1.75 -80.94
#